data_AF-A0A679J1S6-F1
#
_entry.id   AF-A0A679J1S6-F1
#
_cell.length_a   1.000
_cell.length_b   1.000
_cell.length_c   1.000
_cell.angle_alpha   90.00
_cell.angle_beta   90.00
_cell.angle_gamma   90.00
#
_symmetry.space_group_name_H-M   'P 1'
#
loop_
_entity.id
_entity.type
_entity.pdbx_description
1 polymer ?
#
loop_
_entity_poly.entity_id
_entity_poly.type
_entity_poly.pdbx_seq_one_letter_code
_entity_poly.pdbx_strand_id
1 'polypeptide(L)'
;MGEKNVRRIHRRGALAFSAASAASALLAASGCGQRSAPASAGAPATAGPAASPAPGSVAITQEDIDWFRRSTAEWIPCESGAPGIVPPDLSLEQFGDALEAGDTTASPVIDRFVKVSAAFFLHASFAPGHYGFLPPFGKRNAFDVTDEHIRLLQHANWRTFMIDCKRPYGDFTHYEIDMADILGLKVTKDAKGYAQIGSDAEKRMDALHADMLYALQAYIRFARLGPGRYVVPERGFAQTVGRPLCRPVSATRIAMYQRALAAAGPRPDTRRTAALNEAAAALFALD
;
A
#
# COMPACT_ATOMS: atom_id res chain seq x y z
N MET A 1 38.47 31.67 5.43
CA MET A 1 37.24 31.67 6.27
C MET A 1 36.08 31.98 5.34
N GLY A 2 35.30 30.98 4.95
CA GLY A 2 34.25 31.12 3.93
C GLY A 2 32.89 30.78 4.53
N GLU A 3 32.00 31.77 4.57
CA GLU A 3 30.60 31.64 4.98
C GLU A 3 29.79 30.85 3.94
N LYS A 4 29.06 29.84 4.42
CA LYS A 4 28.13 29.06 3.61
C LYS A 4 26.75 29.72 3.58
N ASN A 5 26.38 30.18 2.40
CA ASN A 5 25.03 30.59 2.02
C ASN A 5 24.05 29.40 2.12
N VAL A 6 23.12 29.45 3.08
CA VAL A 6 21.92 28.59 3.12
C VAL A 6 20.76 29.41 2.55
N ARG A 7 20.39 29.15 1.30
CA ARG A 7 19.17 29.73 0.71
C ARG A 7 17.94 29.05 1.32
N ARG A 8 17.21 29.79 2.15
CA ARG A 8 15.80 29.53 2.49
C ARG A 8 14.98 29.62 1.21
N ILE A 9 14.33 28.54 0.80
CA ILE A 9 13.26 28.58 -0.19
C ILE A 9 11.93 28.65 0.59
N HIS A 10 11.13 29.65 0.25
CA HIS A 10 9.91 30.02 0.94
C HIS A 10 8.77 29.02 0.71
N ARG A 11 8.11 28.63 1.81
CA ARG A 11 6.77 28.03 1.87
C ARG A 11 5.76 28.87 1.08
N ARG A 12 4.99 28.23 0.19
CA ARG A 12 3.58 28.56 -0.13
C ARG A 12 3.00 27.49 -1.06
N GLY A 13 1.90 26.89 -0.63
CA GLY A 13 1.16 25.85 -1.37
C GLY A 13 0.44 24.92 -0.40
N ALA A 14 -0.56 25.44 0.30
CA ALA A 14 -1.40 24.68 1.20
C ALA A 14 -2.37 23.80 0.39
N LEU A 15 -2.21 22.48 0.46
CA LEU A 15 -3.24 21.52 0.04
C LEU A 15 -4.19 21.33 1.22
N ALA A 16 -5.30 22.06 1.20
CA ALA A 16 -6.40 21.86 2.12
C ALA A 16 -7.41 20.90 1.49
N PHE A 17 -7.63 19.72 2.07
CA PHE A 17 -8.81 18.92 1.80
C PHE A 17 -9.42 18.39 3.10
N SER A 18 -10.67 18.80 3.32
CA SER A 18 -11.48 18.61 4.53
C SER A 18 -11.86 17.16 4.81
N ALA A 19 -11.94 16.86 6.11
CA ALA A 19 -12.54 15.66 6.68
C ALA A 19 -14.07 15.76 6.71
N ALA A 20 -14.74 14.62 6.55
CA ALA A 20 -16.12 14.42 7.01
C ALA A 20 -16.27 12.99 7.55
N SER A 21 -16.46 12.91 8.86
CA SER A 21 -16.90 11.71 9.60
C SER A 21 -18.41 11.51 9.44
N ALA A 22 -18.86 10.26 9.46
CA ALA A 22 -20.17 9.90 10.02
C ALA A 22 -20.19 8.44 10.48
N ALA A 23 -20.71 8.23 11.69
CA ALA A 23 -20.87 6.96 12.39
C ALA A 23 -22.19 6.26 12.03
N SER A 24 -22.27 4.95 12.26
CA SER A 24 -23.43 4.26 12.86
C SER A 24 -23.14 2.79 13.17
N ALA A 25 -23.88 2.28 14.15
CA ALA A 25 -23.58 1.08 14.93
C ALA A 25 -24.54 -0.10 14.69
N LEU A 26 -24.11 -1.25 15.23
CA LEU A 26 -24.87 -2.34 15.89
C LEU A 26 -25.48 -3.54 15.12
N LEU A 27 -25.35 -4.68 15.83
CA LEU A 27 -26.01 -6.00 15.77
C LEU A 27 -25.44 -7.06 14.80
N ALA A 28 -25.41 -8.36 15.10
CA ALA A 28 -25.30 -9.18 16.31
C ALA A 28 -25.19 -10.65 15.85
N ALA A 29 -24.67 -11.49 16.76
CA ALA A 29 -24.95 -12.93 16.92
C ALA A 29 -24.32 -13.98 15.98
N SER A 30 -23.40 -14.74 16.60
CA SER A 30 -23.39 -16.21 16.78
C SER A 30 -23.37 -17.17 15.58
N GLY A 31 -22.40 -18.11 15.61
CA GLY A 31 -22.52 -19.37 14.90
C GLY A 31 -21.24 -20.21 14.84
N CYS A 32 -21.18 -21.25 15.67
CA CYS A 32 -20.10 -22.22 15.90
C CYS A 32 -19.52 -22.99 14.69
N GLY A 33 -18.24 -23.40 14.85
CA GLY A 33 -17.69 -24.70 14.41
C GLY A 33 -17.27 -24.80 12.93
N GLN A 34 -16.19 -25.47 12.51
CA GLN A 34 -15.28 -26.43 13.13
C GLN A 34 -13.93 -26.39 12.39
N ARG A 35 -12.90 -26.81 13.12
CA ARG A 35 -11.52 -27.06 12.66
C ARG A 35 -11.48 -28.10 11.54
N SER A 36 -10.55 -27.93 10.60
CA SER A 36 -9.71 -29.01 10.06
C SER A 36 -8.52 -28.43 9.30
N ALA A 37 -7.33 -28.95 9.61
CA ALA A 37 -6.08 -28.82 8.86
C ALA A 37 -5.57 -30.26 8.58
N PRO A 38 -4.46 -30.44 7.85
CA PRO A 38 -4.17 -30.03 6.48
C PRO A 38 -4.02 -31.27 5.58
N ALA A 39 -4.07 -31.12 4.26
CA ALA A 39 -3.70 -32.20 3.33
C ALA A 39 -2.64 -31.73 2.33
N SER A 40 -1.72 -32.66 2.11
CA SER A 40 -0.41 -32.61 1.51
C SER A 40 -0.36 -32.37 0.00
N ALA A 41 0.85 -32.01 -0.44
CA ALA A 41 1.28 -31.79 -1.82
C ALA A 41 0.88 -32.90 -2.81
N GLY A 42 0.43 -32.47 -3.99
CA GLY A 42 0.24 -33.30 -5.19
C GLY A 42 0.84 -32.59 -6.41
N ALA A 43 1.58 -33.36 -7.22
CA ALA A 43 2.34 -32.98 -8.41
C ALA A 43 1.46 -32.44 -9.57
N PRO A 44 2.03 -31.92 -10.68
CA PRO A 44 1.36 -30.95 -11.55
C PRO A 44 0.30 -31.60 -12.43
N ALA A 45 -0.90 -31.04 -12.40
CA ALA A 45 -1.98 -31.42 -13.30
C ALA A 45 -1.73 -30.84 -14.71
N THR A 46 -1.83 -31.72 -15.71
CA THR A 46 -1.90 -31.43 -17.14
C THR A 46 -2.87 -30.29 -17.45
N ALA A 47 -2.41 -29.31 -18.23
CA ALA A 47 -3.18 -28.12 -18.62
C ALA A 47 -4.40 -28.49 -19.48
N GLY A 48 -5.59 -28.46 -18.87
CA GLY A 48 -6.86 -28.45 -19.58
C GLY A 48 -7.10 -27.11 -20.32
N PRO A 49 -8.15 -27.02 -21.15
CA PRO A 49 -8.47 -25.80 -21.89
C PRO A 49 -8.57 -24.62 -20.93
N ALA A 50 -7.86 -23.53 -21.25
CA ALA A 50 -7.75 -22.37 -20.38
C ALA A 50 -9.13 -21.90 -19.93
N ALA A 51 -9.42 -22.10 -18.63
CA ALA A 51 -10.65 -21.66 -18.03
C ALA A 51 -10.88 -20.17 -18.33
N SER A 52 -12.11 -19.82 -18.70
CA SER A 52 -12.49 -18.42 -18.94
C SER A 52 -11.97 -17.54 -17.80
N PRO A 53 -11.45 -16.33 -18.12
CA PRO A 53 -10.94 -15.41 -17.13
C PRO A 53 -11.83 -15.29 -15.90
N ALA A 54 -11.30 -15.57 -14.71
CA ALA A 54 -12.02 -15.25 -13.47
C ALA A 54 -12.39 -13.76 -13.51
N PRO A 55 -13.66 -13.36 -13.22
CA PRO A 55 -14.05 -11.96 -13.21
C PRO A 55 -13.09 -11.11 -12.38
N GLY A 56 -12.73 -9.93 -12.89
CA GLY A 56 -11.85 -8.99 -12.17
C GLY A 56 -10.39 -9.43 -12.06
N SER A 57 -9.95 -10.36 -12.91
CA SER A 57 -8.54 -10.76 -12.97
C SER A 57 -7.83 -10.18 -14.18
N VAL A 58 -6.63 -9.63 -13.95
CA VAL A 58 -5.72 -9.10 -14.97
C VAL A 58 -4.59 -10.08 -15.21
N ALA A 59 -4.13 -10.17 -16.46
CA ALA A 59 -2.89 -10.87 -16.76
C ALA A 59 -1.70 -9.96 -16.41
N ILE A 60 -0.75 -10.49 -15.66
CA ILE A 60 0.53 -9.84 -15.33
C ILE A 60 1.62 -10.69 -15.98
N THR A 61 2.36 -10.09 -16.90
CA THR A 61 3.47 -10.74 -17.60
C THR A 61 4.78 -10.56 -16.86
N GLN A 62 5.82 -11.29 -17.28
CA GLN A 62 7.18 -11.04 -16.77
C GLN A 62 7.65 -9.62 -17.13
N GLU A 63 7.29 -9.12 -18.31
CA GLU A 63 7.61 -7.76 -18.74
C GLU A 63 6.99 -6.71 -17.81
N ASP A 64 5.75 -6.92 -17.36
CA ASP A 64 5.08 -6.04 -16.40
C ASP A 64 5.80 -6.01 -15.05
N ILE A 65 6.24 -7.17 -14.58
CA ILE A 65 7.02 -7.31 -13.34
C ILE A 65 8.36 -6.59 -13.46
N ASP A 66 9.08 -6.81 -14.55
CA ASP A 66 10.38 -6.19 -14.79
C ASP A 66 10.24 -4.68 -15.03
N TRP A 67 9.13 -4.24 -15.61
CA TRP A 67 8.76 -2.84 -15.74
C TRP A 67 8.51 -2.22 -14.37
N PHE A 68 7.60 -2.75 -13.55
CA PHE A 68 7.32 -2.22 -12.20
C PHE A 68 8.56 -2.19 -11.31
N ARG A 69 9.44 -3.20 -11.42
CA ARG A 69 10.73 -3.21 -10.70
C ARG A 69 11.66 -2.06 -11.06
N ARG A 70 11.42 -1.30 -12.13
CA ARG A 70 12.16 -0.06 -12.45
C ARG A 70 11.59 1.19 -11.78
N SER A 71 10.44 1.09 -11.11
CA SER A 71 9.92 2.17 -10.27
C SER A 71 10.92 2.58 -9.20
N THR A 72 10.84 3.86 -8.83
CA THR A 72 11.61 4.45 -7.75
C THR A 72 10.70 4.74 -6.56
N ALA A 73 11.20 4.48 -5.36
CA ALA A 73 10.62 5.09 -4.18
C ALA A 73 11.13 6.53 -4.07
N GLU A 74 10.25 7.49 -3.87
CA GLU A 74 10.62 8.89 -3.68
C GLU A 74 10.03 9.45 -2.40
N TRP A 75 10.81 10.32 -1.71
CA TRP A 75 10.35 11.00 -0.51
C TRP A 75 9.53 12.23 -0.89
N ILE A 76 8.29 12.30 -0.43
CA ILE A 76 7.38 13.39 -0.71
C ILE A 76 7.45 14.37 0.47
N PRO A 77 7.99 15.58 0.29
CA PRO A 77 8.31 16.50 1.40
C PRO A 77 7.10 17.35 1.84
N CYS A 78 5.94 16.73 2.09
CA CYS A 78 4.77 17.41 2.66
C CYS A 78 4.52 16.99 4.10
N GLU A 79 4.12 17.91 4.97
CA GLU A 79 3.82 17.64 6.39
C GLU A 79 4.97 16.89 7.10
N SER A 80 4.74 15.64 7.55
CA SER A 80 5.76 14.78 8.17
C SER A 80 6.71 14.16 7.16
N GLY A 81 6.35 14.18 5.88
CA GLY A 81 6.99 13.45 4.80
C GLY A 81 6.54 12.00 4.76
N ALA A 82 6.59 11.39 3.58
CA ALA A 82 6.36 9.96 3.44
C ALA A 82 6.89 9.47 2.08
N PRO A 83 7.25 8.18 1.95
CA PRO A 83 7.66 7.64 0.67
C PRO A 83 6.46 7.30 -0.22
N GLY A 84 6.64 7.41 -1.54
CA GLY A 84 5.70 6.94 -2.55
C GLY A 84 6.37 6.24 -3.71
N ILE A 85 5.61 5.49 -4.50
CA ILE A 85 6.10 4.77 -5.68
C ILE A 85 5.86 5.63 -6.92
N VAL A 86 6.93 5.99 -7.61
CA VAL A 86 6.87 6.66 -8.91
C VAL A 86 6.97 5.59 -10.01
N PRO A 87 6.06 5.57 -11.00
CA PRO A 87 6.14 4.65 -12.13
C PRO A 87 7.46 4.79 -12.88
N PRO A 88 7.95 3.73 -13.55
CA PRO A 88 9.02 3.90 -14.52
C PRO A 88 8.61 4.94 -15.57
N ASP A 89 9.61 5.62 -16.13
CA ASP A 89 9.43 6.53 -17.27
C ASP A 89 8.70 7.85 -16.95
N LEU A 90 8.31 8.09 -15.69
CA LEU A 90 7.76 9.36 -15.20
C LEU A 90 8.64 9.97 -14.12
N SER A 91 8.73 11.30 -14.09
CA SER A 91 9.21 12.02 -12.91
C SER A 91 8.11 12.11 -11.84
N LEU A 92 8.50 12.40 -10.59
CA LEU A 92 7.54 12.66 -9.51
C LEU A 92 6.54 13.78 -9.88
N GLU A 93 7.00 14.83 -10.57
CA GLU A 93 6.15 15.95 -11.03
C GLU A 93 5.13 15.48 -12.07
N GLN A 94 5.57 14.78 -13.13
CA GLN A 94 4.67 14.24 -14.15
C GLN A 94 3.66 13.26 -13.57
N PHE A 95 4.09 12.47 -12.58
CA PHE A 95 3.19 11.57 -11.89
C PHE A 95 2.16 12.33 -11.05
N GLY A 96 2.59 13.38 -10.33
CA GLY A 96 1.70 14.29 -9.60
C GLY A 96 0.63 14.91 -10.50
N ASP A 97 1.02 15.47 -11.64
CA ASP A 97 0.09 16.04 -12.63
C ASP A 97 -0.93 15.00 -13.12
N ALA A 98 -0.49 13.76 -13.35
CA ALA A 98 -1.37 12.67 -13.75
C ALA A 98 -2.36 12.26 -12.64
N LEU A 99 -1.98 12.36 -11.36
CA LEU A 99 -2.88 12.14 -10.24
C LEU A 99 -3.94 13.25 -10.15
N GLU A 100 -3.55 14.51 -10.37
CA GLU A 100 -4.45 15.66 -10.33
C GLU A 100 -5.46 15.68 -11.47
N ALA A 101 -5.06 15.23 -12.68
CA ALA A 101 -5.94 15.15 -13.84
C ALA A 101 -7.10 14.15 -13.66
N GLY A 102 -6.99 13.20 -12.74
CA GLY A 102 -8.08 12.30 -12.32
C GLY A 102 -8.49 11.19 -13.31
N ASP A 103 -8.20 11.33 -14.61
CA ASP A 103 -8.45 10.29 -15.62
C ASP A 103 -7.24 9.36 -15.81
N THR A 104 -7.19 8.34 -14.96
CA THR A 104 -6.16 7.30 -15.00
C THR A 104 -6.20 6.44 -16.26
N THR A 105 -7.35 6.41 -16.95
CA THR A 105 -7.57 5.53 -18.10
C THR A 105 -7.14 6.16 -19.41
N ALA A 106 -7.00 7.49 -19.44
CA ALA A 106 -6.48 8.22 -20.59
C ALA A 106 -4.96 8.03 -20.81
N SER A 107 -4.21 7.66 -19.77
CA SER A 107 -2.77 7.40 -19.88
C SER A 107 -2.47 5.90 -19.78
N PRO A 108 -1.99 5.25 -20.86
CA PRO A 108 -1.65 3.82 -20.86
C PRO A 108 -0.60 3.45 -19.81
N VAL A 109 0.35 4.35 -19.52
CA VAL A 109 1.39 4.15 -18.49
C VAL A 109 0.78 4.09 -17.10
N ILE A 110 -0.17 4.98 -16.81
CA ILE A 110 -0.87 5.04 -15.53
C ILE A 110 -1.80 3.85 -15.35
N ASP A 111 -2.57 3.49 -16.38
CA ASP A 111 -3.43 2.30 -16.35
C ASP A 111 -2.61 1.01 -16.13
N ARG A 112 -1.47 0.87 -16.82
CA ARG A 112 -0.52 -0.23 -16.56
C ARG A 112 -0.02 -0.18 -15.12
N PHE A 113 0.41 0.99 -14.63
CA PHE A 113 0.89 1.15 -13.27
C PHE A 113 -0.13 0.71 -12.22
N VAL A 114 -1.38 1.17 -12.34
CA VAL A 114 -2.47 0.84 -11.42
C VAL A 114 -2.69 -0.67 -11.35
N LYS A 115 -2.75 -1.34 -12.51
CA LYS A 115 -2.97 -2.79 -12.58
C LYS A 115 -1.82 -3.58 -11.94
N VAL A 116 -0.59 -3.24 -12.30
CA VAL A 116 0.59 -3.99 -11.85
C VAL A 116 0.84 -3.75 -10.36
N SER A 117 0.83 -2.50 -9.90
CA SER A 117 1.02 -2.17 -8.47
C SER A 117 -0.06 -2.78 -7.58
N ALA A 118 -1.33 -2.78 -8.01
CA ALA A 118 -2.40 -3.45 -7.28
C ALA A 118 -2.15 -4.97 -7.16
N ALA A 119 -1.65 -5.61 -8.21
CA ALA A 119 -1.27 -7.02 -8.16
C ALA A 119 -0.13 -7.26 -7.14
N PHE A 120 0.89 -6.40 -7.12
CA PHE A 120 1.96 -6.47 -6.12
C PHE A 120 1.41 -6.30 -4.70
N PHE A 121 0.63 -5.25 -4.45
CA PHE A 121 0.11 -4.93 -3.13
C PHE A 121 -0.77 -6.03 -2.53
N LEU A 122 -1.51 -6.75 -3.37
CA LEU A 122 -2.47 -7.76 -2.97
C LEU A 122 -1.92 -9.18 -2.95
N HIS A 123 -0.86 -9.47 -3.72
CA HIS A 123 -0.42 -10.85 -3.96
C HIS A 123 1.07 -11.08 -3.76
N ALA A 124 1.91 -10.05 -3.82
CA ALA A 124 3.35 -10.24 -3.69
C ALA A 124 3.75 -10.51 -2.25
N SER A 125 4.58 -11.53 -2.04
CA SER A 125 5.19 -11.79 -0.73
C SER A 125 6.49 -11.01 -0.58
N PHE A 126 6.74 -10.45 0.59
CA PHE A 126 7.96 -9.74 0.94
C PHE A 126 8.39 -10.15 2.36
N ALA A 127 9.69 -10.34 2.56
CA ALA A 127 10.24 -10.91 3.79
C ALA A 127 11.44 -10.08 4.29
N PRO A 128 11.79 -10.15 5.59
CA PRO A 128 13.00 -9.51 6.11
C PRO A 128 14.25 -10.04 5.40
N GLY A 129 15.29 -9.22 5.34
CA GLY A 129 16.56 -9.61 4.74
C GLY A 129 17.44 -8.45 4.32
N HIS A 130 18.64 -8.79 3.84
CA HIS A 130 19.61 -7.85 3.29
C HIS A 130 19.37 -7.69 1.79
N TYR A 131 19.03 -6.48 1.35
CA TYR A 131 18.67 -6.19 -0.03
C TYR A 131 19.67 -5.20 -0.66
N GLY A 132 20.31 -5.59 -1.76
CA GLY A 132 21.22 -4.72 -2.51
C GLY A 132 20.49 -3.76 -3.45
N PHE A 133 21.06 -2.58 -3.69
CA PHE A 133 20.56 -1.57 -4.62
C PHE A 133 21.53 -1.34 -5.78
N LEU A 134 20.99 -1.15 -6.98
CA LEU A 134 21.73 -0.85 -8.22
C LEU A 134 21.23 0.46 -8.83
N PRO A 135 22.12 1.36 -9.32
CA PRO A 135 23.10 2.17 -8.54
C PRO A 135 22.68 2.52 -7.09
N PRO A 136 23.55 3.10 -6.22
CA PRO A 136 23.17 3.38 -4.83
C PRO A 136 21.91 4.22 -4.74
N PHE A 137 20.85 3.65 -4.17
CA PHE A 137 19.59 4.35 -3.95
C PHE A 137 19.69 5.15 -2.66
N GLY A 138 19.42 6.46 -2.71
CA GLY A 138 19.57 7.35 -1.55
C GLY A 138 20.98 7.30 -0.93
N LYS A 139 22.03 7.10 -1.75
CA LYS A 139 23.42 6.93 -1.32
C LYS A 139 23.71 5.64 -0.53
N ARG A 140 22.78 4.68 -0.48
CA ARG A 140 22.97 3.35 0.12
C ARG A 140 23.13 2.29 -0.98
N ASN A 141 24.10 1.39 -0.82
CA ASN A 141 24.29 0.24 -1.72
C ASN A 141 23.41 -0.96 -1.35
N ALA A 142 22.91 -0.99 -0.12
CA ALA A 142 22.04 -2.03 0.40
C ALA A 142 21.25 -1.51 1.61
N PHE A 143 20.25 -2.27 2.02
CA PHE A 143 19.43 -1.98 3.18
C PHE A 143 18.93 -3.27 3.84
N ASP A 144 18.96 -3.30 5.18
CA ASP A 144 18.43 -4.39 5.98
C ASP A 144 16.95 -4.12 6.31
N VAL A 145 16.08 -4.91 5.69
CA VAL A 145 14.64 -4.87 5.98
C VAL A 145 14.37 -5.79 7.16
N THR A 146 13.68 -5.27 8.17
CA THR A 146 13.34 -5.95 9.41
C THR A 146 11.84 -6.28 9.42
N ASP A 147 11.40 -7.09 10.37
CA ASP A 147 9.96 -7.32 10.59
C ASP A 147 9.19 -6.02 10.88
N GLU A 148 9.83 -5.05 11.54
CA GLU A 148 9.23 -3.76 11.86
C GLU A 148 8.99 -2.93 10.59
N HIS A 149 9.95 -2.90 9.67
CA HIS A 149 9.78 -2.26 8.37
C HIS A 149 8.59 -2.86 7.60
N ILE A 150 8.48 -4.19 7.57
CA ILE A 150 7.38 -4.87 6.88
C ILE A 150 6.06 -4.58 7.57
N ARG A 151 6.00 -4.68 8.89
CA ARG A 151 4.78 -4.42 9.66
C ARG A 151 4.28 -3.00 9.44
N LEU A 152 5.17 -2.00 9.45
CA LEU A 152 4.82 -0.62 9.15
C LEU A 152 4.37 -0.43 7.70
N LEU A 153 5.04 -1.05 6.72
CA LEU A 153 4.60 -0.98 5.32
C LEU A 153 3.17 -1.53 5.14
N GLN A 154 2.88 -2.62 5.86
CA GLN A 154 1.58 -3.30 5.85
C GLN A 154 0.48 -2.56 6.61
N HIS A 155 0.82 -1.63 7.50
CA HIS A 155 -0.15 -0.81 8.25
C HIS A 155 -0.16 0.66 7.81
N ALA A 156 0.73 1.02 6.88
CA ALA A 156 0.79 2.37 6.36
C ALA A 156 -0.55 2.78 5.75
N ASN A 157 -0.89 4.04 5.95
CA ASN A 157 -2.04 4.67 5.35
C ASN A 157 -1.66 5.12 3.95
N TRP A 158 -2.12 4.38 2.94
CA TRP A 158 -1.84 4.72 1.55
C TRP A 158 -2.85 5.74 1.03
N ARG A 159 -2.38 6.66 0.19
CA ARG A 159 -3.14 7.53 -0.69
C ARG A 159 -2.69 7.20 -2.11
N THR A 160 -3.49 6.44 -2.83
CA THR A 160 -3.11 6.00 -4.18
C THR A 160 -1.87 5.09 -4.14
N PHE A 161 -0.69 5.60 -4.53
CA PHE A 161 0.59 4.90 -4.56
C PHE A 161 1.65 5.57 -3.68
N MET A 162 1.19 6.47 -2.80
CA MET A 162 1.98 7.27 -1.89
C MET A 162 1.50 7.00 -0.48
N ILE A 163 2.38 6.92 0.51
CA ILE A 163 1.94 6.91 1.90
C ILE A 163 1.45 8.33 2.25
N ASP A 164 0.37 8.45 3.01
CA ASP A 164 -0.20 9.72 3.46
C ASP A 164 0.85 10.49 4.29
N CYS A 165 1.39 11.58 3.74
CA CYS A 165 2.45 12.35 4.39
C CYS A 165 1.98 13.11 5.64
N LYS A 166 0.67 13.28 5.82
CA LYS A 166 0.09 13.90 7.02
C LYS A 166 -0.16 12.88 8.12
N ARG A 167 -0.57 11.67 7.73
CA ARG A 167 -0.98 10.59 8.64
C ARG A 167 -0.52 9.22 8.14
N PRO A 168 0.80 8.95 8.15
CA PRO A 168 1.36 7.82 7.41
C PRO A 168 1.04 6.44 7.99
N TYR A 169 0.63 6.35 9.26
CA TYR A 169 0.42 5.07 9.94
C TYR A 169 -0.89 4.98 10.75
N GLY A 170 -1.79 5.94 10.61
CA GLY A 170 -3.02 5.94 11.41
C GLY A 170 -3.75 7.28 11.37
N ASP A 171 -4.37 7.64 12.49
CA ASP A 171 -5.20 8.85 12.60
C ASP A 171 -4.55 9.97 13.43
N PHE A 172 -3.37 9.73 14.02
CA PHE A 172 -2.66 10.75 14.76
C PHE A 172 -1.78 11.60 13.84
N THR A 173 -1.67 12.88 14.15
CA THR A 173 -0.66 13.76 13.54
C THR A 173 0.75 13.41 14.04
N HIS A 174 0.85 12.90 15.28
CA HIS A 174 2.07 12.34 15.86
C HIS A 174 2.21 10.89 15.45
N TYR A 175 2.77 10.68 14.26
CA TYR A 175 2.84 9.37 13.62
C TYR A 175 3.67 8.37 14.43
N GLU A 176 4.59 8.84 15.27
CA GLU A 176 5.44 8.03 16.14
C GLU A 176 4.60 7.19 17.11
N ILE A 177 3.47 7.74 17.58
CA ILE A 177 2.54 7.06 18.47
C ILE A 177 1.84 5.91 17.74
N ASP A 178 1.36 6.16 16.51
CA ASP A 178 0.73 5.13 15.68
C ASP A 178 1.72 4.03 15.32
N MET A 179 2.97 4.38 14.97
CA MET A 179 4.03 3.41 14.73
C MET A 179 4.30 2.57 15.97
N ALA A 180 4.39 3.19 17.14
CA ALA A 180 4.61 2.50 18.40
C ALA A 180 3.48 1.50 18.71
N ASP A 181 2.22 1.91 18.53
CA ASP A 181 1.06 1.04 18.70
C ASP A 181 1.08 -0.14 17.71
N ILE A 182 1.33 0.14 16.43
CA ILE A 182 1.48 -0.89 15.39
C ILE A 182 2.56 -1.89 15.80
N LEU A 183 3.70 -1.44 16.31
CA LEU A 183 4.82 -2.30 16.73
C LEU A 183 4.60 -2.94 18.12
N GLY A 184 3.48 -2.68 18.79
CA GLY A 184 3.16 -3.25 20.10
C GLY A 184 3.95 -2.64 21.26
N LEU A 185 4.50 -1.43 21.09
CA LEU A 185 5.16 -0.68 22.14
C LEU A 185 4.11 -0.04 23.07
N LYS A 186 4.49 0.16 24.33
CA LYS A 186 3.58 0.74 25.32
C LYS A 186 3.34 2.23 25.05
N VAL A 187 2.12 2.56 24.67
CA VAL A 187 1.63 3.95 24.64
C VAL A 187 1.06 4.30 26.02
N THR A 188 1.54 5.40 26.61
CA THR A 188 1.04 5.92 27.89
C THR A 188 0.36 7.27 27.69
N LYS A 189 -0.20 7.83 28.76
CA LYS A 189 -0.75 9.19 28.74
C LYS A 189 0.08 10.12 29.63
N ASP A 190 0.31 11.34 29.18
CA ASP A 190 0.92 12.39 29.97
C ASP A 190 -0.05 12.95 31.02
N ALA A 191 0.40 13.95 31.80
CA ALA A 191 -0.42 14.60 32.83
C ALA A 191 -1.68 15.32 32.28
N LYS A 192 -1.72 15.61 30.98
CA LYS A 192 -2.85 16.25 30.29
C LYS A 192 -3.74 15.22 29.58
N GLY A 193 -3.40 13.94 29.65
CA GLY A 193 -4.12 12.84 29.01
C GLY A 193 -3.74 12.58 27.56
N TYR A 194 -2.72 13.26 27.02
CA TYR A 194 -2.22 13.04 25.65
C TYR A 194 -1.37 11.79 25.58
N ALA A 195 -1.47 11.05 24.48
CA ALA A 195 -0.67 9.86 24.24
C ALA A 195 0.83 10.23 24.12
N GLN A 196 1.70 9.40 24.70
CA GLN A 196 3.15 9.56 24.67
C GLN A 196 3.85 8.19 24.72
N ILE A 197 5.04 8.13 24.11
CA ILE A 197 5.89 6.92 24.08
C ILE A 197 7.28 7.16 24.69
N GLY A 198 7.58 8.40 25.09
CA GLY A 198 8.88 8.80 25.62
C GLY A 198 9.88 9.15 24.53
N SER A 199 10.83 10.03 24.85
CA SER A 199 11.73 10.66 23.87
C SER A 199 12.64 9.69 23.12
N ASP A 200 13.07 8.60 23.77
CA ASP A 200 13.90 7.59 23.11
C ASP A 200 13.09 6.76 22.10
N ALA A 201 11.83 6.47 22.41
CA ALA A 201 10.95 5.79 21.47
C ALA A 201 10.56 6.70 20.29
N GLU A 202 10.29 7.98 20.54
CA GLU A 202 10.03 8.98 19.49
C GLU A 202 11.20 9.06 18.50
N LYS A 203 12.43 9.26 18.98
CA LYS A 203 13.63 9.28 18.11
C LYS A 203 13.81 8.00 17.30
N ARG A 204 13.47 6.85 17.89
CA ARG A 204 13.54 5.56 17.21
C ARG A 204 12.48 5.47 16.11
N MET A 205 11.26 5.91 16.37
CA MET A 205 10.17 5.94 15.37
C MET A 205 10.49 6.91 14.24
N ASP A 206 11.11 8.06 14.52
CA ASP A 206 11.60 8.99 13.49
C ASP A 206 12.64 8.34 12.56
N ALA A 207 13.63 7.66 13.15
CA ALA A 207 14.64 6.94 12.38
C ALA A 207 14.00 5.85 11.51
N LEU A 208 13.06 5.10 12.09
CA LEU A 208 12.34 4.04 11.40
C LEU A 208 11.46 4.58 10.27
N HIS A 209 10.82 5.73 10.46
CA HIS A 209 10.02 6.41 9.46
C HIS A 209 10.87 6.87 8.26
N ALA A 210 12.03 7.46 8.51
CA ALA A 210 12.99 7.81 7.46
C ALA A 210 13.49 6.56 6.69
N ASP A 211 13.68 5.45 7.40
CA ASP A 211 14.11 4.18 6.82
C ASP A 211 13.05 3.54 5.89
N MET A 212 11.77 3.91 6.02
CA MET A 212 10.69 3.41 5.17
C MET A 212 10.87 3.73 3.68
N LEU A 213 11.63 4.77 3.33
CA LEU A 213 12.00 5.04 1.94
C LEU A 213 12.77 3.86 1.32
N TYR A 214 13.73 3.33 2.07
CA TYR A 214 14.57 2.22 1.62
C TYR A 214 13.82 0.89 1.71
N ALA A 215 12.97 0.71 2.72
CA ALA A 215 12.08 -0.44 2.82
C ALA A 215 11.13 -0.51 1.60
N LEU A 216 10.55 0.62 1.19
CA LEU A 216 9.68 0.69 0.01
C LEU A 216 10.48 0.41 -1.28
N GLN A 217 11.68 0.97 -1.43
CA GLN A 217 12.51 0.64 -2.59
C GLN A 217 12.87 -0.85 -2.66
N ALA A 218 13.18 -1.47 -1.51
CA ALA A 218 13.44 -2.90 -1.42
C ALA A 218 12.20 -3.72 -1.81
N TYR A 219 11.00 -3.32 -1.34
CA TYR A 219 9.73 -3.94 -1.76
C TYR A 219 9.55 -3.89 -3.27
N ILE A 220 9.69 -2.71 -3.89
CA ILE A 220 9.55 -2.53 -5.35
C ILE A 220 10.47 -3.49 -6.13
N ARG A 221 11.72 -3.63 -5.68
CA ARG A 221 12.74 -4.44 -6.38
C ARG A 221 12.58 -5.95 -6.14
N PHE A 222 12.25 -6.34 -4.90
CA PHE A 222 12.47 -7.71 -4.43
C PHE A 222 11.21 -8.44 -3.96
N ALA A 223 10.07 -7.77 -3.85
CA ALA A 223 8.81 -8.46 -3.60
C ALA A 223 8.58 -9.53 -4.67
N ARG A 224 8.15 -10.71 -4.23
CA ARG A 224 8.02 -11.90 -5.06
C ARG A 224 6.60 -11.96 -5.61
N LEU A 225 6.48 -11.74 -6.91
CA LEU A 225 5.31 -11.97 -7.75
C LEU A 225 5.79 -12.72 -9.00
N GLY A 226 5.06 -13.75 -9.43
CA GLY A 226 5.33 -14.46 -10.68
C GLY A 226 4.41 -13.95 -11.81
N PRO A 227 4.68 -14.25 -13.08
CA PRO A 227 3.71 -14.03 -14.14
C PRO A 227 2.46 -14.89 -13.88
N GLY A 228 1.28 -14.36 -14.19
CA GLY A 228 0.03 -15.05 -13.90
C GLY A 228 -1.21 -14.20 -14.08
N ARG A 229 -2.36 -14.72 -13.64
CA ARG A 229 -3.62 -13.97 -13.63
C ARG A 229 -3.99 -13.65 -12.19
N TYR A 230 -4.11 -12.36 -11.88
CA TYR A 230 -4.28 -11.85 -10.53
C TYR A 230 -5.60 -11.11 -10.39
N VAL A 231 -6.31 -11.35 -9.30
CA VAL A 231 -7.52 -10.58 -8.96
C VAL A 231 -7.08 -9.21 -8.47
N VAL A 232 -7.50 -8.18 -9.17
CA VAL A 232 -7.27 -6.79 -8.78
C VAL A 232 -8.61 -6.06 -8.79
N PRO A 233 -8.88 -5.19 -7.82
CA PRO A 233 -10.07 -4.37 -7.84
C PRO A 233 -10.20 -3.58 -9.13
N GLU A 234 -11.38 -3.61 -9.75
CA GLU A 234 -11.67 -2.75 -10.89
C GLU A 234 -11.73 -1.27 -10.46
N ARG A 235 -10.87 -0.44 -11.06
CA ARG A 235 -10.96 1.04 -11.23
C ARG A 235 -10.37 1.96 -10.13
N GLY A 236 -9.27 2.62 -10.49
CA GLY A 236 -8.94 3.99 -10.07
C GLY A 236 -8.11 4.16 -8.79
N PHE A 237 -7.35 5.26 -8.75
CA PHE A 237 -6.46 5.66 -7.66
C PHE A 237 -7.10 5.73 -6.26
N ALA A 238 -8.40 6.04 -6.18
CA ALA A 238 -9.07 6.27 -4.90
C ALA A 238 -9.26 5.01 -4.04
N GLN A 239 -9.09 3.81 -4.61
CA GLN A 239 -9.43 2.57 -3.90
C GLN A 239 -8.41 2.14 -2.84
N THR A 240 -7.16 2.60 -2.98
CA THR A 240 -6.12 2.34 -1.99
C THR A 240 -6.09 3.38 -0.87
N VAL A 241 -6.90 4.45 -0.97
CA VAL A 241 -6.93 5.52 0.03
C VAL A 241 -7.39 4.99 1.38
N GLY A 242 -6.61 5.21 2.42
CA GLY A 242 -6.94 4.75 3.77
C GLY A 242 -6.71 3.26 3.99
N ARG A 243 -6.09 2.56 3.04
CA ARG A 243 -6.02 1.09 3.04
C ARG A 243 -4.61 0.59 3.31
N PRO A 244 -4.44 -0.45 4.16
CA PRO A 244 -3.19 -1.15 4.27
C PRO A 244 -2.89 -1.94 2.98
N LEU A 245 -1.65 -1.84 2.48
CA LEU A 245 -1.17 -2.48 1.24
C LEU A 245 0.10 -3.29 1.50
N CYS A 246 0.73 -3.81 0.44
CA CYS A 246 1.97 -4.60 0.53
C CYS A 246 1.84 -5.88 1.38
N ARG A 247 0.65 -6.51 1.34
CA ARG A 247 0.32 -7.71 2.11
C ARG A 247 -0.45 -8.69 1.21
N PRO A 248 0.03 -9.93 1.03
CA PRO A 248 -0.76 -10.97 0.39
C PRO A 248 -2.11 -11.13 1.07
N VAL A 249 -3.19 -10.97 0.30
CA VAL A 249 -4.56 -11.13 0.78
C VAL A 249 -4.93 -12.61 0.76
N SER A 250 -5.66 -13.06 1.78
CA SER A 250 -6.06 -14.46 1.90
C SER A 250 -6.94 -14.92 0.74
N ALA A 251 -6.81 -16.19 0.34
CA ALA A 251 -7.65 -16.78 -0.70
C ALA A 251 -9.16 -16.63 -0.41
N THR A 252 -9.54 -16.64 0.87
CA THR A 252 -10.93 -16.39 1.32
C THR A 252 -11.41 -15.00 0.93
N ARG A 253 -10.63 -13.96 1.20
CA ARG A 253 -10.98 -12.57 0.85
C ARG A 253 -11.02 -12.36 -0.65
N ILE A 254 -10.07 -12.95 -1.39
CA ILE A 254 -10.10 -12.97 -2.87
C ILE A 254 -11.41 -13.60 -3.37
N ALA A 255 -11.78 -14.77 -2.85
CA ALA A 255 -13.00 -15.47 -3.25
C ALA A 255 -14.27 -14.67 -2.91
N MET A 256 -14.30 -13.99 -1.76
CA MET A 256 -15.41 -13.09 -1.39
C MET A 256 -15.56 -11.95 -2.39
N TYR A 257 -14.46 -11.29 -2.77
CA TYR A 257 -14.48 -10.23 -3.76
C TYR A 257 -14.98 -10.73 -5.13
N GLN A 258 -14.48 -11.89 -5.59
CA GLN A 258 -14.92 -12.47 -6.87
C GLN A 258 -16.41 -12.84 -6.87
N ARG A 259 -16.95 -13.34 -5.74
CA ARG A 259 -18.39 -13.60 -5.58
C ARG A 259 -19.20 -12.31 -5.66
N ALA A 260 -18.76 -11.25 -4.98
CA ALA A 260 -19.41 -9.94 -5.05
C ALA A 260 -19.39 -9.39 -6.48
N LEU A 261 -18.27 -9.53 -7.20
CA LEU A 261 -18.14 -9.10 -8.58
C LEU A 261 -19.07 -9.87 -9.53
N ALA A 262 -19.18 -11.19 -9.36
CA ALA A 262 -20.11 -12.01 -10.13
C ALA A 262 -21.58 -11.63 -9.84
N ALA A 263 -21.93 -11.38 -8.58
CA ALA A 263 -23.28 -11.01 -8.16
C ALA A 263 -23.70 -9.61 -8.65
N ALA A 264 -22.75 -8.68 -8.77
CA ALA A 264 -23.04 -7.31 -9.19
C ALA A 264 -23.38 -7.18 -10.69
N GLY A 265 -23.17 -8.23 -11.49
CA GLY A 265 -23.48 -8.26 -12.91
C GLY A 265 -22.63 -7.33 -13.79
N PRO A 266 -22.85 -7.33 -15.11
CA PRO A 266 -21.99 -6.63 -16.06
C PRO A 266 -22.33 -5.14 -16.23
N ARG A 267 -23.51 -4.68 -15.79
CA ARG A 267 -24.01 -3.34 -16.10
C ARG A 267 -23.50 -2.33 -15.06
N PRO A 268 -22.82 -1.24 -15.47
CA PRO A 268 -22.39 -0.21 -14.53
C PRO A 268 -23.61 0.58 -14.03
N ASP A 269 -23.86 0.52 -12.72
CA ASP A 269 -24.79 1.40 -12.02
C ASP A 269 -24.25 1.79 -10.63
N THR A 270 -24.96 2.69 -9.95
CA THR A 270 -24.56 3.20 -8.62
C THR A 270 -24.56 2.11 -7.55
N ARG A 271 -25.46 1.12 -7.63
CA ARG A 271 -25.55 0.01 -6.68
C ARG A 271 -24.38 -0.96 -6.84
N ARG A 272 -24.05 -1.34 -8.08
CA ARG A 272 -22.84 -2.10 -8.42
C ARG A 272 -21.60 -1.39 -7.91
N THR A 273 -21.49 -0.09 -8.15
CA THR A 273 -20.32 0.69 -7.72
C THR A 273 -20.16 0.67 -6.20
N ALA A 274 -21.24 0.89 -5.45
CA ALA A 274 -21.22 0.82 -3.98
C ALA A 274 -20.84 -0.57 -3.47
N ALA A 275 -21.46 -1.64 -4.01
CA ALA A 275 -21.18 -3.01 -3.61
C ALA A 275 -19.73 -3.43 -3.90
N LEU A 276 -19.17 -3.01 -5.03
CA LEU A 276 -17.77 -3.30 -5.38
C LEU A 276 -16.79 -2.51 -4.52
N ASN A 277 -17.11 -1.26 -4.16
CA ASN A 277 -16.27 -0.48 -3.24
C ASN A 277 -16.23 -1.12 -1.85
N GLU A 278 -17.36 -1.61 -1.35
CA GLU A 278 -17.43 -2.34 -0.08
C GLU A 278 -16.65 -3.67 -0.15
N ALA A 279 -16.83 -4.44 -1.21
CA ALA A 279 -16.09 -5.69 -1.39
C ALA A 279 -14.57 -5.46 -1.54
N ALA A 280 -14.17 -4.39 -2.26
CA ALA A 280 -12.76 -4.00 -2.38
C ALA A 280 -12.21 -3.54 -1.03
N ALA A 281 -12.97 -2.78 -0.24
CA ALA A 281 -12.58 -2.39 1.12
C ALA A 281 -12.26 -3.60 2.00
N ALA A 282 -13.06 -4.66 1.91
CA ALA A 282 -12.84 -5.92 2.63
C ALA A 282 -11.59 -6.67 2.15
N LEU A 283 -11.19 -6.50 0.89
CA LEU A 283 -9.94 -7.06 0.35
C LEU A 283 -8.73 -6.54 1.12
N PHE A 284 -8.74 -5.24 1.42
CA PHE A 284 -7.62 -4.52 2.02
C PHE A 284 -7.65 -4.42 3.54
N ALA A 285 -8.70 -4.84 4.24
CA ALA A 285 -8.75 -4.71 5.70
C ALA A 285 -7.62 -5.51 6.39
N LEU A 286 -7.22 -5.11 7.60
CA LEU A 286 -6.38 -5.96 8.46
C LEU A 286 -7.21 -7.17 8.92
N ASP A 287 -6.57 -8.32 9.16
CA ASP A 287 -7.25 -9.50 9.75
C ASP A 287 -7.41 -9.35 11.27
#